data_AF-A0A919ZLJ0-F1
#
_entry.id   AF-A0A919ZLJ0-F1
#
_cell.length_a   1.000
_cell.length_b   1.000
_cell.length_c   1.000
_cell.angle_alpha   90.00
_cell.angle_beta   90.00
_cell.angle_gamma   90.00
#
_symmetry.space_group_name_H-M   'P 1'
#
loop_
_entity.id
_entity.type
_entity.pdbx_description
1 polymer ?
#
loop_
_entity_poly.entity_id
_entity_poly.type
_entity_poly.pdbx_seq_one_letter_code
_entity_poly.pdbx_strand_id
1 'polypeptide(L)'
;MAKGTITPAEWKIYHDRITGLPVRQLTDYKAHSHHLYFTENGWYDEWRRMLFFSDRGNSTNLFSIQMDNGEITQLTDYKNNDQLEACLHPEGTHAYLRRGKAVISLDLNSLEEQLLYECPEAYNIGNLSCAADGLSILTCIQEDLSDRLDLDLGNGYVGHRELMEAAPSSIIISIDLVSGLTKEVYQSDCFITHVNASPTMPWLMTFCHEGPWHLVDHRIWGLNLKTGTVWKIRERFAPGEMVGHEFFFPEGNRIGYHGFRPDGTNFFGSINYDNSDLEETEFHFDTWHAHADGLSQAVADGKGKVKTLNLWRRMADGQFDVPRVLCELRCSFHSQKVHAHPRFTGSGEQMVFTSDRTGYANIYLIDLPQDTSTLPRVESSK
;
A
#
# COMPACT_ATOMS: atom_id res chain seq x y z
N MET A 1 -3.31 -25.69 -3.66
CA MET A 1 -3.99 -25.92 -4.96
C MET A 1 -2.96 -25.63 -6.05
N ALA A 2 -3.14 -26.10 -7.29
CA ALA A 2 -2.13 -25.90 -8.33
C ALA A 2 -2.27 -24.52 -9.00
N LYS A 3 -1.17 -23.99 -9.53
CA LYS A 3 -1.17 -22.80 -10.39
C LYS A 3 -2.18 -22.95 -11.52
N GLY A 4 -2.97 -21.90 -11.79
CA GLY A 4 -4.04 -21.89 -12.80
C GLY A 4 -5.35 -22.52 -12.36
N THR A 5 -5.46 -23.03 -11.12
CA THR A 5 -6.75 -23.51 -10.58
C THR A 5 -7.73 -22.34 -10.47
N ILE A 6 -8.93 -22.54 -10.99
CA ILE A 6 -10.05 -21.60 -10.85
C ILE A 6 -11.06 -22.17 -9.83
N THR A 7 -11.48 -21.34 -8.89
CA THR A 7 -12.53 -21.66 -7.92
C THR A 7 -13.71 -20.70 -8.07
N PRO A 8 -14.94 -21.16 -7.77
CA PRO A 8 -16.12 -20.30 -7.84
C PRO A 8 -16.07 -19.17 -6.82
N ALA A 9 -16.96 -18.21 -6.97
CA ALA A 9 -17.09 -17.08 -6.05
C ALA A 9 -17.37 -17.50 -4.61
N GLU A 10 -16.74 -16.76 -3.70
CA GLU A 10 -16.89 -16.91 -2.25
C GLU A 10 -17.76 -15.80 -1.64
N TRP A 11 -18.47 -15.06 -2.51
CA TRP A 11 -19.10 -13.82 -2.13
C TRP A 11 -20.19 -14.00 -1.08
N LYS A 12 -20.17 -13.11 -0.09
CA LYS A 12 -21.26 -12.96 0.89
C LYS A 12 -21.60 -11.49 1.03
N ILE A 13 -22.87 -11.19 1.23
CA ILE A 13 -23.32 -9.84 1.55
C ILE A 13 -23.77 -9.83 3.00
N TYR A 14 -23.33 -8.82 3.75
CA TYR A 14 -23.91 -8.46 5.04
C TYR A 14 -24.21 -6.96 5.05
N HIS A 15 -25.06 -6.53 5.97
CA HIS A 15 -25.32 -5.11 6.16
C HIS A 15 -24.50 -4.63 7.35
N ASP A 16 -23.78 -3.52 7.16
CA ASP A 16 -23.02 -2.89 8.22
C ASP A 16 -23.93 -2.52 9.39
N ARG A 17 -23.48 -2.78 10.63
CA ARG A 17 -24.33 -2.58 11.81
C ARG A 17 -24.46 -1.12 12.24
N ILE A 18 -23.60 -0.23 11.75
CA ILE A 18 -23.59 1.19 12.08
C ILE A 18 -24.38 1.98 11.05
N THR A 19 -24.13 1.72 9.76
CA THR A 19 -24.70 2.50 8.66
C THR A 19 -25.82 1.79 7.91
N GLY A 20 -25.94 0.47 8.07
CA GLY A 20 -26.87 -0.35 7.29
C GLY A 20 -26.45 -0.56 5.84
N LEU A 21 -25.31 -0.01 5.39
CA LEU A 21 -24.84 -0.18 4.02
C LEU A 21 -24.51 -1.65 3.72
N PRO A 22 -24.83 -2.15 2.51
CA PRO A 22 -24.44 -3.49 2.11
C PRO A 22 -22.92 -3.54 1.89
N VAL A 23 -22.27 -4.53 2.49
CA VAL A 23 -20.84 -4.82 2.31
C VAL A 23 -20.70 -6.22 1.73
N ARG A 24 -19.97 -6.32 0.62
CA ARG A 24 -19.67 -7.59 -0.05
C ARG A 24 -18.32 -8.12 0.44
N GLN A 25 -18.33 -9.25 1.12
CA GLN A 25 -17.12 -10.03 1.40
C GLN A 25 -16.73 -10.79 0.11
N LEU A 26 -15.50 -10.61 -0.37
CA LEU A 26 -15.01 -11.17 -1.63
C LEU A 26 -14.31 -12.53 -1.47
N THR A 27 -13.74 -12.79 -0.29
CA THR A 27 -13.05 -14.05 0.05
C THR A 27 -13.67 -14.67 1.30
N ASP A 28 -13.72 -15.99 1.39
CA ASP A 28 -14.25 -16.74 2.53
C ASP A 28 -13.54 -18.09 2.66
N TYR A 29 -12.30 -18.07 3.12
CA TYR A 29 -11.52 -19.27 3.40
C TYR A 29 -10.99 -19.24 4.83
N LYS A 30 -10.69 -20.41 5.41
CA LYS A 30 -10.04 -20.51 6.73
C LYS A 30 -8.53 -20.25 6.64
N ALA A 31 -8.17 -19.11 6.06
CA ALA A 31 -6.82 -18.60 5.86
C ALA A 31 -6.90 -17.09 5.67
N HIS A 32 -5.81 -16.37 5.88
CA HIS A 32 -5.78 -14.93 5.59
C HIS A 32 -5.79 -14.69 4.07
N SER A 33 -6.66 -13.77 3.66
CA SER A 33 -6.70 -13.18 2.32
C SER A 33 -6.70 -11.66 2.46
N HIS A 34 -5.77 -11.00 1.78
CA HIS A 34 -5.67 -9.54 1.80
C HIS A 34 -5.25 -9.02 0.42
N HIS A 35 -5.71 -7.83 0.06
CA HIS A 35 -5.27 -7.18 -1.18
C HIS A 35 -3.84 -6.61 -0.99
N LEU A 36 -3.29 -6.05 -2.07
CA LEU A 36 -1.96 -5.41 -2.07
C LEU A 36 -1.95 -4.20 -1.11
N TYR A 37 -0.75 -3.76 -0.72
CA TYR A 37 -0.56 -2.58 0.11
C TYR A 37 -1.25 -1.35 -0.49
N PHE A 38 -1.67 -0.40 0.35
CA PHE A 38 -2.52 0.71 -0.09
C PHE A 38 -1.82 1.69 -1.05
N THR A 39 -0.50 1.64 -1.21
CA THR A 39 0.22 2.42 -2.23
C THR A 39 0.32 1.69 -3.59
N GLU A 40 0.16 0.37 -3.62
CA GLU A 40 0.39 -0.47 -4.81
C GLU A 40 -0.90 -0.88 -5.52
N ASN A 41 -1.24 -0.32 -6.69
CA ASN A 41 -2.48 -0.67 -7.38
C ASN A 41 -2.44 -2.14 -7.86
N GLY A 42 -3.40 -2.96 -7.40
CA GLY A 42 -3.55 -4.37 -7.77
C GLY A 42 -4.63 -4.65 -8.81
N TRP A 43 -5.27 -3.62 -9.35
CA TRP A 43 -6.34 -3.75 -10.35
C TRP A 43 -5.76 -3.80 -11.76
N TYR A 44 -6.27 -4.73 -12.57
CA TYR A 44 -5.82 -4.93 -13.94
C TYR A 44 -7.00 -5.40 -14.82
N ASP A 45 -6.73 -5.60 -16.11
CA ASP A 45 -7.76 -6.02 -17.08
C ASP A 45 -8.95 -5.04 -17.09
N GLU A 46 -8.65 -3.73 -17.17
CA GLU A 46 -9.63 -2.64 -17.14
C GLU A 46 -10.53 -2.66 -15.89
N TRP A 47 -9.93 -2.89 -14.71
CA TRP A 47 -10.64 -3.00 -13.42
C TRP A 47 -11.56 -4.22 -13.29
N ARG A 48 -11.56 -5.14 -14.27
CA ARG A 48 -12.36 -6.37 -14.20
C ARG A 48 -11.73 -7.42 -13.28
N ARG A 49 -10.44 -7.27 -12.96
CA ARG A 49 -9.70 -8.19 -12.09
C ARG A 49 -8.88 -7.45 -11.04
N MET A 50 -8.70 -8.10 -9.90
CA MET A 50 -7.88 -7.59 -8.81
C MET A 50 -6.96 -8.68 -8.26
N LEU A 51 -5.69 -8.34 -8.07
CA LEU A 51 -4.72 -9.19 -7.39
C LEU A 51 -4.92 -9.19 -5.87
N PHE A 52 -4.68 -10.34 -5.24
CA PHE A 52 -4.64 -10.47 -3.79
C PHE A 52 -3.74 -11.62 -3.34
N PHE A 53 -3.29 -11.57 -2.09
CA PHE A 53 -2.54 -12.64 -1.46
C PHE A 53 -3.44 -13.52 -0.62
N SER A 54 -3.17 -14.82 -0.59
CA SER A 54 -3.86 -15.73 0.31
C SER A 54 -2.95 -16.82 0.86
N ASP A 55 -3.14 -17.15 2.13
CA ASP A 55 -2.44 -18.24 2.84
C ASP A 55 -3.10 -19.62 2.62
N ARG A 56 -4.04 -19.71 1.66
CA ARG A 56 -4.74 -20.95 1.30
C ARG A 56 -3.75 -22.07 0.98
N GLY A 57 -3.94 -23.20 1.63
CA GLY A 57 -3.04 -24.35 1.47
C GLY A 57 -1.73 -24.20 2.24
N ASN A 58 -1.73 -23.41 3.33
CA ASN A 58 -0.62 -23.21 4.25
C ASN A 58 0.62 -22.62 3.56
N SER A 59 0.41 -21.72 2.60
CA SER A 59 1.47 -21.03 1.88
C SER A 59 0.91 -19.77 1.23
N THR A 60 1.52 -18.62 1.47
CA THR A 60 1.18 -17.34 0.87
C THR A 60 1.45 -17.39 -0.64
N ASN A 61 0.40 -17.23 -1.43
CA ASN A 61 0.45 -17.20 -2.89
C ASN A 61 -0.33 -16.00 -3.44
N LEU A 62 -0.04 -15.63 -4.69
CA LEU A 62 -0.77 -14.62 -5.42
C LEU A 62 -1.99 -15.24 -6.11
N PHE A 63 -3.11 -14.54 -6.04
CA PHE A 63 -4.38 -14.90 -6.65
C PHE A 63 -4.94 -13.68 -7.40
N SER A 64 -5.84 -13.95 -8.33
CA SER A 64 -6.68 -12.95 -8.98
C SER A 64 -8.15 -13.26 -8.71
N ILE A 65 -8.95 -12.23 -8.48
CA ILE A 65 -10.42 -12.34 -8.45
C ILE A 65 -11.03 -11.55 -9.62
N GLN A 66 -11.97 -12.16 -10.32
CA GLN A 66 -12.77 -11.52 -11.36
C GLN A 66 -14.00 -10.87 -10.74
N MET A 67 -14.25 -9.60 -11.07
CA MET A 67 -15.17 -8.76 -10.31
C MET A 67 -16.62 -8.80 -10.80
N ASP A 68 -16.88 -9.40 -11.97
CA ASP A 68 -18.21 -9.61 -12.53
C ASP A 68 -18.90 -10.85 -11.94
N ASN A 69 -18.16 -11.94 -11.76
CA ASN A 69 -18.69 -13.25 -11.35
C ASN A 69 -18.09 -13.78 -10.04
N GLY A 70 -16.99 -13.21 -9.56
CA GLY A 70 -16.29 -13.61 -8.33
C GLY A 70 -15.34 -14.79 -8.46
N GLU A 71 -15.10 -15.32 -9.66
CA GLU A 71 -14.16 -16.42 -9.88
C GLU A 71 -12.75 -16.04 -9.42
N ILE A 72 -12.11 -16.96 -8.71
CA ILE A 72 -10.76 -16.77 -8.17
C ILE A 72 -9.80 -17.70 -8.91
N THR A 73 -8.73 -17.14 -9.48
CA THR A 73 -7.65 -17.89 -10.12
C THR A 73 -6.40 -17.87 -9.24
N GLN A 74 -5.82 -19.02 -8.95
CA GLN A 74 -4.51 -19.10 -8.29
C GLN A 74 -3.38 -18.82 -9.29
N LEU A 75 -2.59 -17.76 -9.07
CA LEU A 75 -1.58 -17.30 -10.01
C LEU A 75 -0.18 -17.82 -9.72
N THR A 76 0.12 -18.25 -8.48
CA THR A 76 1.39 -18.88 -8.08
C THR A 76 1.13 -20.12 -7.23
N ASP A 77 2.09 -21.05 -7.16
CA ASP A 77 1.99 -22.25 -6.30
C ASP A 77 3.27 -22.55 -5.52
N TYR A 78 3.78 -21.53 -4.84
CA TYR A 78 4.93 -21.65 -3.93
C TYR A 78 4.56 -22.46 -2.70
N LYS A 79 5.51 -23.28 -2.23
CA LYS A 79 5.38 -24.11 -1.03
C LYS A 79 6.20 -23.50 0.10
N ASN A 80 5.71 -23.61 1.34
CA ASN A 80 6.38 -23.09 2.54
C ASN A 80 6.77 -21.62 2.40
N ASN A 81 5.89 -20.82 1.80
CA ASN A 81 6.11 -19.39 1.61
C ASN A 81 5.22 -18.63 2.59
N ASP A 82 5.80 -17.76 3.42
CA ASP A 82 5.05 -16.98 4.41
C ASP A 82 4.91 -15.50 4.04
N GLN A 83 5.73 -15.04 3.09
CA GLN A 83 5.80 -13.66 2.63
C GLN A 83 5.83 -13.59 1.11
N LEU A 84 4.99 -12.73 0.55
CA LEU A 84 4.98 -12.41 -0.86
C LEU A 84 4.53 -10.97 -1.00
N GLU A 85 5.23 -10.21 -1.84
CA GLU A 85 4.83 -8.87 -2.24
C GLU A 85 4.79 -8.81 -3.76
N ALA A 86 4.01 -7.87 -4.28
CA ALA A 86 3.88 -7.71 -5.71
C ALA A 86 3.61 -6.25 -6.08
N CYS A 87 4.08 -5.85 -7.25
CA CYS A 87 3.60 -4.67 -7.98
C CYS A 87 3.14 -5.08 -9.39
N LEU A 88 2.35 -4.25 -10.03
CA LEU A 88 1.83 -4.49 -11.38
C LEU A 88 2.63 -3.72 -12.43
N HIS A 89 2.77 -4.33 -13.61
CA HIS A 89 3.11 -3.59 -14.82
C HIS A 89 2.02 -2.53 -15.10
N PRO A 90 2.35 -1.31 -15.58
CA PRO A 90 1.35 -0.26 -15.84
C PRO A 90 0.21 -0.69 -16.79
N GLU A 91 0.51 -1.57 -17.75
CA GLU A 91 -0.49 -2.12 -18.69
C GLU A 91 -1.24 -3.35 -18.14
N GLY A 92 -0.91 -3.83 -16.93
CA GLY A 92 -1.57 -4.99 -16.31
C GLY A 92 -1.28 -6.33 -16.98
N THR A 93 -0.17 -6.44 -17.72
CA THR A 93 0.24 -7.68 -18.42
C THR A 93 1.03 -8.63 -17.53
N HIS A 94 1.81 -8.09 -16.60
CA HIS A 94 2.66 -8.84 -15.68
C HIS A 94 2.46 -8.36 -14.24
N ALA A 95 2.66 -9.29 -13.29
CA ALA A 95 2.93 -8.97 -11.90
C ALA A 95 4.40 -9.25 -11.61
N TYR A 96 5.06 -8.38 -10.84
CA TYR A 96 6.43 -8.57 -10.38
C TYR A 96 6.41 -8.91 -8.91
N LEU A 97 7.03 -10.02 -8.55
CA LEU A 97 6.93 -10.64 -7.24
C LEU A 97 8.25 -10.53 -6.50
N ARG A 98 8.20 -10.10 -5.23
CA ARG A 98 9.30 -10.24 -4.30
C ARG A 98 9.09 -11.51 -3.47
N ARG A 99 9.93 -12.51 -3.69
CA ARG A 99 9.91 -13.77 -2.92
C ARG A 99 11.28 -14.04 -2.32
N GLY A 100 11.41 -13.84 -1.00
CA GLY A 100 12.70 -13.88 -0.33
C GLY A 100 13.66 -12.85 -0.93
N LYS A 101 14.84 -13.32 -1.38
CA LYS A 101 15.88 -12.49 -2.01
C LYS A 101 15.79 -12.46 -3.55
N ALA A 102 14.63 -12.80 -4.12
CA ALA A 102 14.42 -12.82 -5.58
C ALA A 102 13.32 -11.86 -6.04
N VAL A 103 13.52 -11.26 -7.21
CA VAL A 103 12.49 -10.58 -8.01
C VAL A 103 12.11 -11.45 -9.21
N ILE A 104 10.83 -11.77 -9.33
CA ILE A 104 10.29 -12.69 -10.33
C ILE A 104 9.22 -11.97 -11.16
N SER A 105 9.31 -12.03 -12.48
CA SER A 105 8.22 -11.64 -13.38
C SER A 105 7.23 -12.79 -13.49
N LEU A 106 5.93 -12.48 -13.45
CA LEU A 106 4.83 -13.40 -13.70
C LEU A 106 3.93 -12.81 -14.81
N ASP A 107 3.85 -13.48 -15.95
CA ASP A 107 2.87 -13.16 -17.00
C ASP A 107 1.47 -13.55 -16.51
N LEU A 108 0.53 -12.58 -16.51
CA LEU A 108 -0.82 -12.78 -15.96
C LEU A 108 -1.76 -13.56 -16.89
N ASN A 109 -1.36 -13.79 -18.14
CA ASN A 109 -2.09 -14.60 -19.11
C ASN A 109 -1.56 -16.04 -19.17
N SER A 110 -0.26 -16.20 -19.42
CA SER A 110 0.37 -17.52 -19.60
C SER A 110 0.71 -18.20 -18.27
N LEU A 111 0.80 -17.42 -17.19
CA LEU A 111 1.31 -17.85 -15.90
C LEU A 111 2.75 -18.35 -15.99
N GLU A 112 3.55 -17.89 -16.95
CA GLU A 112 4.99 -18.16 -16.97
C GLU A 112 5.72 -17.27 -15.95
N GLU A 113 6.72 -17.83 -15.28
CA GLU A 113 7.55 -17.11 -14.30
C GLU A 113 8.99 -17.02 -14.80
N GLN A 114 9.60 -15.84 -14.64
CA GLN A 114 11.00 -15.61 -14.97
C GLN A 114 11.70 -14.90 -13.81
N LEU A 115 12.84 -15.44 -13.37
CA LEU A 115 13.73 -14.73 -12.44
C LEU A 115 14.34 -13.51 -13.14
N LEU A 116 14.15 -12.33 -12.56
CA LEU A 116 14.71 -11.07 -13.05
C LEU A 116 15.97 -10.67 -12.29
N TYR A 117 15.98 -10.90 -10.98
CA TYR A 117 17.06 -10.49 -10.10
C TYR A 117 17.15 -11.38 -8.86
N GLU A 118 18.38 -11.71 -8.47
CA GLU A 118 18.71 -12.36 -7.20
C GLU A 118 19.58 -11.40 -6.39
N CYS A 119 19.14 -11.07 -5.18
CA CYS A 119 19.83 -10.13 -4.31
C CYS A 119 21.08 -10.78 -3.69
N PRO A 120 22.21 -10.06 -3.61
CA PRO A 120 23.39 -10.55 -2.92
C PRO A 120 23.09 -10.97 -1.48
N GLU A 121 23.80 -11.99 -0.98
CA GLU A 121 23.56 -12.58 0.35
C GLU A 121 23.59 -11.56 1.49
N ALA A 122 24.45 -10.55 1.40
CA ALA A 122 24.61 -9.49 2.41
C ALA A 122 23.46 -8.47 2.44
N TYR A 123 22.45 -8.60 1.57
CA TYR A 123 21.35 -7.66 1.45
C TYR A 123 19.99 -8.37 1.47
N ASN A 124 18.94 -7.65 1.83
CA ASN A 124 17.54 -8.00 1.70
C ASN A 124 16.86 -7.09 0.66
N ILE A 125 15.76 -7.55 0.07
CA ILE A 125 14.97 -6.74 -0.89
C ILE A 125 13.78 -6.09 -0.17
N GLY A 126 13.60 -4.79 -0.37
CA GLY A 126 12.41 -4.04 0.04
C GLY A 126 11.22 -4.26 -0.91
N ASN A 127 10.24 -3.35 -0.87
CA ASN A 127 9.10 -3.42 -1.78
C ASN A 127 9.53 -3.18 -3.25
N LEU A 128 8.66 -3.54 -4.18
CA LEU A 128 8.85 -3.35 -5.62
C LEU A 128 7.93 -2.24 -6.13
N SER A 129 8.38 -1.53 -7.16
CA SER A 129 7.53 -0.61 -7.92
C SER A 129 7.96 -0.60 -9.39
N CYS A 130 7.02 -0.54 -10.34
CA CYS A 130 7.31 -0.54 -11.77
C CYS A 130 7.28 0.89 -12.32
N ALA A 131 8.28 1.29 -13.10
CA ALA A 131 8.31 2.60 -13.73
C ALA A 131 7.12 2.77 -14.71
N ALA A 132 6.61 4.00 -14.84
CA ALA A 132 5.43 4.31 -15.66
C ALA A 132 5.52 3.86 -17.13
N ASP A 133 6.72 3.74 -17.69
CA ASP A 133 6.94 3.28 -19.07
C ASP A 133 7.00 1.75 -19.20
N GLY A 134 6.91 1.01 -18.09
CA GLY A 134 6.96 -0.44 -18.08
C GLY A 134 8.33 -1.04 -18.38
N LEU A 135 9.41 -0.24 -18.39
CA LEU A 135 10.74 -0.70 -18.81
C LEU A 135 11.65 -1.12 -17.65
N SER A 136 11.29 -0.78 -16.41
CA SER A 136 12.13 -1.10 -15.26
C SER A 136 11.35 -1.39 -13.98
N ILE A 137 11.95 -2.23 -13.13
CA ILE A 137 11.52 -2.48 -11.75
C ILE A 137 12.47 -1.78 -10.80
N LEU A 138 11.91 -1.02 -9.88
CA LEU A 138 12.59 -0.29 -8.83
C LEU A 138 12.44 -1.04 -7.52
N THR A 139 13.54 -1.17 -6.78
CA THR A 139 13.53 -1.68 -5.41
C THR A 139 14.67 -1.08 -4.61
N CYS A 140 14.61 -1.15 -3.29
CA CYS A 140 15.75 -0.87 -2.42
C CYS A 140 16.28 -2.19 -1.88
N ILE A 141 17.57 -2.46 -2.12
CA ILE A 141 18.29 -3.50 -1.40
C ILE A 141 18.94 -2.89 -0.16
N GLN A 142 18.85 -3.57 0.97
CA GLN A 142 19.32 -3.08 2.26
C GLN A 142 20.21 -4.11 2.94
N GLU A 143 21.31 -3.67 3.54
CA GLU A 143 22.21 -4.51 4.33
C GLU A 143 21.43 -5.40 5.30
N ASP A 144 21.73 -6.69 5.27
CA ASP A 144 21.13 -7.69 6.13
C ASP A 144 21.82 -7.68 7.49
N LEU A 145 21.15 -7.09 8.49
CA LEU A 145 21.65 -6.99 9.86
C LEU A 145 21.01 -8.02 10.82
N SER A 146 20.33 -9.03 10.28
CA SER A 146 19.58 -10.02 11.08
C SER A 146 20.45 -10.92 11.95
N ASP A 147 21.76 -10.99 11.70
CA ASP A 147 22.74 -11.66 12.56
C ASP A 147 23.11 -10.86 13.82
N ARG A 148 22.82 -9.55 13.81
CA ARG A 148 23.16 -8.58 14.86
C ARG A 148 21.95 -8.00 15.58
N LEU A 149 20.79 -7.99 14.92
CA LEU A 149 19.56 -7.39 15.41
C LEU A 149 18.42 -8.41 15.35
N ASP A 150 17.61 -8.49 16.41
CA ASP A 150 16.36 -9.24 16.38
C ASP A 150 15.31 -8.42 15.61
N LEU A 151 14.98 -8.84 14.39
CA LEU A 151 14.07 -8.13 13.48
C LEU A 151 12.77 -8.90 13.24
N ASP A 152 11.63 -8.26 13.52
CA ASP A 152 10.30 -8.69 13.05
C ASP A 152 9.45 -7.46 12.74
N LEU A 153 9.76 -6.83 11.61
CA LEU A 153 9.11 -5.60 11.19
C LEU A 153 7.64 -5.82 10.75
N GLY A 154 7.33 -7.03 10.27
CA GLY A 154 5.99 -7.39 9.78
C GLY A 154 4.99 -7.69 10.90
N ASN A 155 5.47 -8.14 12.06
CA ASN A 155 4.64 -8.50 13.22
C ASN A 155 5.08 -7.70 14.46
N GLY A 156 4.58 -6.46 14.56
CA GLY A 156 4.76 -5.64 15.76
C GLY A 156 6.00 -4.72 15.75
N TYR A 157 6.71 -4.59 14.62
CA TYR A 157 7.81 -3.65 14.45
C TYR A 157 9.00 -3.89 15.40
N VAL A 158 9.32 -5.16 15.68
CA VAL A 158 10.47 -5.53 16.53
C VAL A 158 11.78 -5.16 15.82
N GLY A 159 12.68 -4.47 16.52
CA GLY A 159 13.97 -4.03 15.99
C GLY A 159 13.89 -2.78 15.10
N HIS A 160 12.71 -2.15 14.97
CA HIS A 160 12.50 -1.02 14.06
C HIS A 160 13.36 0.20 14.41
N ARG A 161 13.52 0.52 15.70
CA ARG A 161 14.37 1.62 16.15
C ARG A 161 15.84 1.27 15.98
N GLU A 162 16.21 0.06 16.36
CA GLU A 162 17.57 -0.45 16.32
C GLU A 162 18.12 -0.48 14.89
N LEU A 163 17.29 -0.89 13.92
CA LEU A 163 17.63 -0.86 12.50
C LEU A 163 17.81 0.57 11.98
N MET A 164 16.91 1.50 12.36
CA MET A 164 17.07 2.92 12.01
C MET A 164 18.39 3.49 12.57
N GLU A 165 18.69 3.23 13.84
CA GLU A 165 19.91 3.71 14.52
C GLU A 165 21.19 3.04 13.98
N ALA A 166 21.09 1.80 13.49
CA ALA A 166 22.19 1.09 12.86
C ALA A 166 22.57 1.66 11.48
N ALA A 167 21.68 2.43 10.85
CA ALA A 167 21.91 3.09 9.56
C ALA A 167 22.47 2.13 8.50
N PRO A 168 21.72 1.05 8.15
CA PRO A 168 22.18 0.03 7.21
C PRO A 168 22.51 0.66 5.85
N SER A 169 23.46 0.06 5.13
CA SER A 169 23.69 0.49 3.75
C SER A 169 22.47 0.12 2.88
N SER A 170 21.84 1.12 2.29
CA SER A 170 20.66 0.98 1.44
C SER A 170 20.93 1.51 0.04
N ILE A 171 20.60 0.71 -0.96
CA ILE A 171 20.86 0.99 -2.38
C ILE A 171 19.55 0.85 -3.14
N ILE A 172 19.07 1.93 -3.73
CA ILE A 172 17.95 1.90 -4.69
C ILE A 172 18.52 1.45 -6.03
N ILE A 173 17.99 0.35 -6.54
CA ILE A 173 18.37 -0.22 -7.83
C ILE A 173 17.21 -0.17 -8.83
N SER A 174 17.57 -0.10 -10.11
CA SER A 174 16.68 -0.24 -11.25
C SER A 174 17.08 -1.50 -12.02
N ILE A 175 16.13 -2.43 -12.17
CA ILE A 175 16.28 -3.65 -12.97
C ILE A 175 15.62 -3.39 -14.32
N ASP A 176 16.42 -3.34 -15.38
CA ASP A 176 15.95 -3.11 -16.75
C ASP A 176 15.31 -4.38 -17.32
N LEU A 177 14.05 -4.28 -17.73
CA LEU A 177 13.24 -5.42 -18.17
C LEU A 177 13.57 -5.89 -19.60
N VAL A 178 14.33 -5.10 -20.38
CA VAL A 178 14.68 -5.43 -21.76
C VAL A 178 16.03 -6.14 -21.82
N SER A 179 17.03 -5.61 -21.12
CA SER A 179 18.40 -6.09 -21.11
C SER A 179 18.70 -7.04 -19.95
N GLY A 180 17.88 -7.02 -18.88
CA GLY A 180 18.14 -7.75 -17.64
C GLY A 180 19.25 -7.15 -16.78
N LEU A 181 19.79 -5.98 -17.16
CA LEU A 181 20.86 -5.32 -16.40
C LEU A 181 20.30 -4.58 -15.20
N THR A 182 21.04 -4.63 -14.10
CA THR A 182 20.73 -3.87 -12.88
C THR A 182 21.64 -2.66 -12.79
N LYS A 183 21.07 -1.51 -12.42
CA LYS A 183 21.80 -0.25 -12.20
C LYS A 183 21.49 0.30 -10.81
N GLU A 184 22.53 0.72 -10.09
CA GLU A 184 22.38 1.51 -8.88
C GLU A 184 21.96 2.95 -9.24
N VAL A 185 20.89 3.43 -8.61
CA VAL A 185 20.33 4.77 -8.85
C VAL A 185 20.69 5.72 -7.72
N TYR A 186 20.66 5.23 -6.49
CA TYR A 186 20.96 6.02 -5.29
C TYR A 186 21.43 5.10 -4.16
N GLN A 187 22.33 5.60 -3.31
CA GLN A 187 22.81 4.89 -2.12
C GLN A 187 22.92 5.85 -0.94
N SER A 188 22.58 5.35 0.24
CA SER A 188 22.78 6.05 1.52
C SER A 188 22.91 5.05 2.67
N ASP A 189 23.56 5.46 3.75
CA ASP A 189 23.60 4.72 5.00
C ASP A 189 22.43 5.19 5.87
N CYS A 190 21.24 4.73 5.51
CA CYS A 190 19.95 5.07 6.12
C CYS A 190 19.01 3.88 5.93
N PHE A 191 18.09 3.65 6.86
CA PHE A 191 17.01 2.71 6.61
C PHE A 191 16.10 3.26 5.50
N ILE A 192 16.26 2.79 4.26
CA ILE A 192 15.38 3.14 3.13
C ILE A 192 14.36 2.04 2.87
N THR A 193 13.10 2.44 2.68
CA THR A 193 12.02 1.57 2.17
C THR A 193 10.99 2.42 1.42
N HIS A 194 9.83 1.84 1.13
CA HIS A 194 8.67 2.52 0.57
C HIS A 194 8.99 3.22 -0.75
N VAL A 195 9.67 2.49 -1.65
CA VAL A 195 9.94 2.99 -2.99
C VAL A 195 8.64 3.02 -3.79
N ASN A 196 8.31 4.15 -4.38
CA ASN A 196 7.10 4.30 -5.20
C ASN A 196 7.48 4.98 -6.50
N ALA A 197 7.24 4.34 -7.64
CA ALA A 197 7.36 4.99 -8.95
C ALA A 197 6.16 5.91 -9.19
N SER A 198 6.39 7.05 -9.85
CA SER A 198 5.27 7.82 -10.39
C SER A 198 4.50 6.98 -11.41
N PRO A 199 3.16 6.97 -11.40
CA PRO A 199 2.33 6.22 -12.35
C PRO A 199 2.37 6.79 -13.78
N THR A 200 2.83 8.03 -13.97
CA THR A 200 2.81 8.72 -15.28
C THR A 200 4.18 9.28 -15.68
N MET A 201 5.10 9.46 -14.74
CA MET A 201 6.40 10.08 -14.98
C MET A 201 7.54 9.07 -14.75
N PRO A 202 8.07 8.40 -15.80
CA PRO A 202 9.05 7.32 -15.65
C PRO A 202 10.42 7.76 -15.12
N TRP A 203 10.63 9.06 -14.92
CA TRP A 203 11.86 9.61 -14.35
C TRP A 203 11.74 9.91 -12.85
N LEU A 204 10.53 9.88 -12.29
CA LEU A 204 10.22 10.33 -10.94
C LEU A 204 9.84 9.14 -10.05
N MET A 205 10.44 9.07 -8.87
CA MET A 205 10.00 8.18 -7.80
C MET A 205 10.08 8.88 -6.44
N THR A 206 9.39 8.34 -5.45
CA THR A 206 9.62 8.65 -4.04
C THR A 206 10.21 7.45 -3.31
N PHE A 207 10.86 7.74 -2.19
CA PHE A 207 11.28 6.75 -1.19
C PHE A 207 11.25 7.40 0.19
N CYS A 208 11.42 6.60 1.25
CA CYS A 208 11.49 7.14 2.60
C CYS A 208 12.75 6.77 3.37
N HIS A 209 13.07 7.60 4.37
CA HIS A 209 13.90 7.19 5.50
C HIS A 209 12.95 6.66 6.59
N GLU A 210 13.04 5.37 6.87
CA GLU A 210 12.17 4.65 7.79
C GLU A 210 12.69 4.67 9.23
N GLY A 211 11.77 4.53 10.16
CA GLY A 211 12.05 4.55 11.58
C GLY A 211 10.80 4.93 12.39
N PRO A 212 10.87 4.85 13.73
CA PRO A 212 9.83 5.40 14.57
C PRO A 212 9.58 6.88 14.21
N TRP A 213 8.35 7.21 13.81
CA TRP A 213 8.05 8.49 13.13
C TRP A 213 8.52 9.74 13.89
N HIS A 214 8.45 9.72 15.22
CA HIS A 214 8.89 10.81 16.10
C HIS A 214 10.42 11.03 16.13
N LEU A 215 11.22 10.07 15.62
CA LEU A 215 12.67 10.14 15.52
C LEU A 215 13.16 10.46 14.10
N VAL A 216 12.32 10.29 13.08
CA VAL A 216 12.68 10.53 11.68
C VAL A 216 12.70 12.04 11.41
N ASP A 217 13.84 12.58 10.96
CA ASP A 217 13.95 14.02 10.64
C ASP A 217 13.13 14.41 9.40
N HIS A 218 13.28 13.65 8.32
CA HIS A 218 12.57 13.90 7.07
C HIS A 218 12.25 12.58 6.40
N ARG A 219 10.98 12.38 6.06
CA ARG A 219 10.51 11.07 5.57
C ARG A 219 10.34 11.01 4.06
N ILE A 220 9.72 12.01 3.42
CA ILE A 220 9.34 11.92 1.99
C ILE A 220 10.45 12.48 1.09
N TRP A 221 11.13 11.61 0.36
CA TRP A 221 12.20 12.02 -0.57
C TRP A 221 11.77 11.80 -2.02
N GLY A 222 12.03 12.79 -2.87
CA GLY A 222 11.95 12.63 -4.32
C GLY A 222 13.30 12.18 -4.88
N LEU A 223 13.27 11.31 -5.89
CA LEU A 223 14.45 10.85 -6.62
C LEU A 223 14.19 10.92 -8.13
N ASN A 224 15.11 11.59 -8.84
CA ASN A 224 15.13 11.61 -10.29
C ASN A 224 15.97 10.43 -10.80
N LEU A 225 15.30 9.44 -11.37
CA LEU A 225 15.90 8.19 -11.86
C LEU A 225 16.94 8.40 -12.98
N LYS A 226 16.86 9.52 -13.70
CA LYS A 226 17.79 9.85 -14.79
C LYS A 226 19.09 10.45 -14.27
N THR A 227 19.01 11.32 -13.26
CA THR A 227 20.15 12.10 -12.79
C THR A 227 20.72 11.63 -11.45
N GLY A 228 19.99 10.79 -10.70
CA GLY A 228 20.31 10.43 -9.31
C GLY A 228 20.07 11.58 -8.32
N THR A 229 19.45 12.68 -8.76
CA THR A 229 19.18 13.83 -7.89
C THR A 229 18.11 13.49 -6.87
N VAL A 230 18.41 13.71 -5.60
CA VAL A 230 17.50 13.54 -4.47
C VAL A 230 17.14 14.90 -3.87
N TRP A 231 15.88 15.08 -3.49
CA TRP A 231 15.42 16.29 -2.79
C TRP A 231 14.33 15.95 -1.77
N LYS A 232 14.15 16.86 -0.82
CA LYS A 232 13.09 16.76 0.19
C LYS A 232 11.75 17.20 -0.42
N ILE A 233 10.72 16.39 -0.22
CA ILE A 233 9.33 16.75 -0.51
C ILE A 233 8.63 16.90 0.84
N ARG A 234 7.90 18.01 1.03
CA ARG A 234 7.16 18.33 2.25
C ARG A 234 8.06 18.28 3.50
N GLU A 235 8.88 19.31 3.71
CA GLU A 235 9.63 19.44 4.96
C GLU A 235 8.68 19.63 6.16
N ARG A 236 9.12 19.21 7.35
CA ARG A 236 8.41 19.47 8.61
C ARG A 236 8.15 20.98 8.78
N PHE A 237 6.96 21.36 9.25
CA PHE A 237 6.68 22.73 9.65
C PHE A 237 7.09 23.01 11.09
N ALA A 238 7.15 21.98 11.92
CA ALA A 238 7.56 22.09 13.31
C ALA A 238 8.36 20.85 13.77
N PRO A 239 9.27 20.99 14.75
CA PRO A 239 9.91 19.86 15.40
C PRO A 239 8.88 18.91 16.01
N GLY A 240 9.09 17.60 15.83
CA GLY A 240 8.18 16.56 16.33
C GLY A 240 6.93 16.34 15.49
N GLU A 241 6.74 17.08 14.39
CA GLU A 241 5.74 16.75 13.39
C GLU A 241 6.13 15.44 12.69
N MET A 242 5.16 14.57 12.50
CA MET A 242 5.34 13.25 11.91
C MET A 242 4.56 13.18 10.61
N VAL A 243 5.21 12.81 9.51
CA VAL A 243 4.62 12.73 8.16
C VAL A 243 5.08 11.45 7.51
N GLY A 244 4.21 10.72 6.82
CA GLY A 244 4.57 9.51 6.09
C GLY A 244 3.43 8.86 5.33
N HIS A 245 3.63 7.57 4.99
CA HIS A 245 2.68 6.77 4.21
C HIS A 245 2.34 7.46 2.88
N GLU A 246 3.37 8.00 2.23
CA GLU A 246 3.25 8.75 0.99
C GLU A 246 2.91 7.85 -0.21
N PHE A 247 2.07 8.34 -1.11
CA PHE A 247 1.68 7.63 -2.32
C PHE A 247 1.43 8.62 -3.46
N PHE A 248 1.57 8.17 -4.70
CA PHE A 248 1.23 9.01 -5.85
C PHE A 248 -0.28 9.06 -6.06
N PHE A 249 -0.78 10.24 -6.40
CA PHE A 249 -2.10 10.37 -7.03
C PHE A 249 -2.04 9.90 -8.49
N PRO A 250 -3.19 9.58 -9.12
CA PRO A 250 -3.23 8.99 -10.47
C PRO A 250 -2.52 9.83 -11.55
N GLU A 251 -2.51 11.15 -11.43
CA GLU A 251 -1.82 12.06 -12.35
C GLU A 251 -0.29 11.97 -12.27
N GLY A 252 0.24 11.41 -11.19
CA GLY A 252 1.64 11.04 -10.99
C GLY A 252 2.64 12.17 -10.69
N ASN A 253 2.22 13.43 -10.71
CA ASN A 253 3.05 14.55 -10.21
C ASN A 253 2.74 14.93 -8.76
N ARG A 254 1.58 14.52 -8.22
CA ARG A 254 1.15 14.86 -6.87
C ARG A 254 1.28 13.65 -5.94
N ILE A 255 1.72 13.92 -4.72
CA ILE A 255 1.97 12.94 -3.66
C ILE A 255 0.97 13.20 -2.54
N GLY A 256 0.15 12.20 -2.22
CA GLY A 256 -0.68 12.16 -1.02
C GLY A 256 0.10 11.59 0.16
N TYR A 257 -0.25 12.00 1.38
CA TYR A 257 0.38 11.52 2.62
C TYR A 257 -0.54 11.80 3.82
N HIS A 258 -0.17 11.28 4.99
CA HIS A 258 -0.81 11.65 6.25
C HIS A 258 0.21 11.82 7.37
N GLY A 259 -0.26 12.35 8.50
CA GLY A 259 0.63 12.69 9.59
C GLY A 259 -0.06 13.18 10.86
N PHE A 260 0.80 13.58 11.79
CA PHE A 260 0.43 14.06 13.11
C PHE A 260 1.18 15.35 13.40
N ARG A 261 0.45 16.39 13.78
CA ARG A 261 1.01 17.61 14.36
C ARG A 261 1.69 17.30 15.69
N PRO A 262 2.59 18.16 16.19
CA PRO A 262 3.21 17.97 17.51
C PRO A 262 2.23 17.88 18.68
N ASP A 263 1.02 18.44 18.55
CA ASP A 263 -0.04 18.37 19.55
C ASP A 263 -0.91 17.10 19.44
N GLY A 264 -0.61 16.20 18.49
CA GLY A 264 -1.34 14.97 18.23
C GLY A 264 -2.50 15.11 17.22
N THR A 265 -2.76 16.31 16.70
CA THR A 265 -3.79 16.50 15.66
C THR A 265 -3.41 15.72 14.40
N ASN A 266 -4.30 14.85 13.92
CA ASN A 266 -4.07 14.07 12.72
C ASN A 266 -4.36 14.93 11.49
N PHE A 267 -3.71 14.65 10.37
CA PHE A 267 -4.04 15.26 9.08
C PHE A 267 -3.76 14.30 7.93
N PHE A 268 -4.45 14.50 6.82
CA PHE A 268 -4.04 13.98 5.51
C PHE A 268 -3.84 15.16 4.57
N GLY A 269 -3.01 14.98 3.54
CA GLY A 269 -2.69 16.05 2.63
C GLY A 269 -2.07 15.57 1.34
N SER A 270 -1.73 16.54 0.50
CA SER A 270 -1.05 16.29 -0.76
C SER A 270 -0.25 17.50 -1.22
N ILE A 271 0.79 17.24 -2.01
CA ILE A 271 1.74 18.24 -2.50
C ILE A 271 2.28 17.79 -3.87
N ASN A 272 2.62 18.73 -4.76
CA ASN A 272 3.33 18.38 -5.99
C ASN A 272 4.78 17.97 -5.67
N TYR A 273 5.38 17.15 -6.54
CA TYR A 273 6.77 16.68 -6.37
C TYR A 273 7.79 17.80 -6.24
N ASP A 274 7.48 19.00 -6.75
CA ASP A 274 8.32 20.20 -6.71
C ASP A 274 8.05 21.10 -5.48
N ASN A 275 7.27 20.60 -4.51
CA ASN A 275 6.81 21.31 -3.31
C ASN A 275 5.80 22.44 -3.55
N SER A 276 5.19 22.54 -4.74
CA SER A 276 4.06 23.44 -4.98
C SER A 276 2.71 22.83 -4.57
N ASP A 277 1.67 23.68 -4.50
CA ASP A 277 0.26 23.30 -4.33
C ASP A 277 -0.04 22.35 -3.15
N LEU A 278 0.59 22.64 -2.01
CA LEU A 278 0.33 22.00 -0.74
C LEU A 278 -1.12 22.22 -0.28
N GLU A 279 -1.81 21.12 0.03
CA GLU A 279 -3.12 21.13 0.69
C GLU A 279 -3.11 20.10 1.82
N GLU A 280 -3.60 20.48 3.01
CA GLU A 280 -3.74 19.59 4.16
C GLU A 280 -5.10 19.78 4.83
N THR A 281 -5.67 18.70 5.36
CA THR A 281 -6.93 18.67 6.10
C THR A 281 -6.71 17.99 7.44
N GLU A 282 -6.98 18.71 8.52
CA GLU A 282 -6.84 18.22 9.89
C GLU A 282 -8.11 17.50 10.38
N PHE A 283 -7.93 16.53 11.27
CA PHE A 283 -9.00 15.80 11.94
C PHE A 283 -8.57 15.32 13.34
N HIS A 284 -9.55 15.00 14.18
CA HIS A 284 -9.35 14.78 15.61
C HIS A 284 -9.77 13.38 16.06
N PHE A 285 -9.23 12.37 15.39
CA PHE A 285 -9.37 10.97 15.77
C PHE A 285 -8.17 10.17 15.27
N ASP A 286 -7.82 9.08 15.95
CA ASP A 286 -6.63 8.29 15.60
C ASP A 286 -6.87 7.41 14.37
N THR A 287 -5.85 7.30 13.51
CA THR A 287 -5.83 6.42 12.34
C THR A 287 -4.54 5.60 12.23
N TRP A 288 -4.54 4.56 11.40
CA TRP A 288 -3.31 3.88 10.96
C TRP A 288 -2.87 4.35 9.57
N HIS A 289 -3.81 4.47 8.64
CA HIS A 289 -3.61 4.83 7.25
C HIS A 289 -4.70 5.79 6.80
N ALA A 290 -4.28 6.78 6.01
CA ALA A 290 -5.20 7.54 5.18
C ALA A 290 -4.79 7.46 3.70
N HIS A 291 -5.78 7.43 2.83
CA HIS A 291 -5.61 7.42 1.39
C HIS A 291 -6.60 8.40 0.76
N ALA A 292 -6.17 9.15 -0.26
CA ALA A 292 -6.99 10.05 -1.03
C ALA A 292 -6.97 9.64 -2.51
N ASP A 293 -8.09 9.76 -3.21
CA ASP A 293 -8.22 9.33 -4.61
C ASP A 293 -7.54 10.26 -5.63
N GLY A 294 -7.03 11.41 -5.17
CA GLY A 294 -6.51 12.49 -6.01
C GLY A 294 -7.57 13.33 -6.70
N LEU A 295 -8.85 13.10 -6.38
CA LEU A 295 -9.98 13.76 -7.01
C LEU A 295 -10.79 14.52 -5.97
N SER A 296 -11.64 13.80 -5.22
CA SER A 296 -12.67 14.40 -4.37
C SER A 296 -12.91 13.64 -3.08
N GLN A 297 -12.10 12.62 -2.77
CA GLN A 297 -12.34 11.73 -1.64
C GLN A 297 -11.06 11.42 -0.87
N ALA A 298 -11.24 11.23 0.43
CA ALA A 298 -10.23 10.65 1.30
C ALA A 298 -10.89 9.64 2.22
N VAL A 299 -10.12 8.64 2.64
CA VAL A 299 -10.53 7.62 3.60
C VAL A 299 -9.44 7.42 4.63
N ALA A 300 -9.83 7.14 5.87
CA ALA A 300 -8.92 6.76 6.94
C ALA A 300 -9.48 5.57 7.73
N ASP A 301 -8.62 4.60 8.03
CA ASP A 301 -8.97 3.48 8.91
C ASP A 301 -8.80 3.86 10.39
N GLY A 302 -9.83 3.61 11.20
CA GLY A 302 -9.81 4.01 12.60
C GLY A 302 -8.78 3.21 13.45
N LYS A 303 -8.15 3.90 14.40
CA LYS A 303 -7.27 3.32 15.41
C LYS A 303 -7.83 3.53 16.82
N GLY A 304 -7.44 2.65 17.75
CA GLY A 304 -7.77 2.80 19.16
C GLY A 304 -9.28 2.72 19.39
N LYS A 305 -9.90 3.81 19.86
CA LYS A 305 -11.35 3.90 20.09
C LYS A 305 -12.16 4.01 18.80
N VAL A 306 -11.54 4.47 17.71
CA VAL A 306 -12.18 4.57 16.40
C VAL A 306 -12.12 3.20 15.75
N LYS A 307 -13.27 2.54 15.61
CA LYS A 307 -13.39 1.18 15.03
C LYS A 307 -14.07 1.17 13.66
N THR A 308 -14.07 2.32 13.00
CA THR A 308 -14.80 2.59 11.76
C THR A 308 -13.84 2.92 10.62
N LEU A 309 -14.32 2.72 9.41
CA LEU A 309 -13.73 3.28 8.20
C LEU A 309 -14.42 4.62 7.91
N ASN A 310 -13.63 5.67 7.72
CA ASN A 310 -14.12 7.05 7.75
C ASN A 310 -13.85 7.74 6.42
N LEU A 311 -14.89 8.29 5.79
CA LEU A 311 -14.88 8.87 4.46
C LEU A 311 -15.04 10.40 4.52
N TRP A 312 -14.26 11.11 3.72
CA TRP A 312 -14.43 12.52 3.41
C TRP A 312 -14.83 12.68 1.95
N ARG A 313 -15.67 13.68 1.68
CA ARG A 313 -16.02 14.16 0.33
C ARG A 313 -15.63 15.63 0.23
N ARG A 314 -14.99 16.00 -0.87
CA ARG A 314 -14.68 17.39 -1.19
C ARG A 314 -15.97 18.11 -1.60
N MET A 315 -16.20 19.29 -1.03
CA MET A 315 -17.30 20.18 -1.31
C MET A 315 -17.01 21.03 -2.55
N ALA A 316 -18.03 21.75 -3.05
CA ALA A 316 -17.90 22.58 -4.25
C ALA A 316 -16.92 23.75 -4.09
N ASP A 317 -16.61 24.17 -2.86
CA ASP A 317 -15.61 25.20 -2.55
C ASP A 317 -14.17 24.64 -2.48
N GLY A 318 -14.01 23.34 -2.72
CA GLY A 318 -12.72 22.66 -2.70
C GLY A 318 -12.29 22.16 -1.32
N GLN A 319 -13.03 22.38 -0.23
CA GLN A 319 -12.66 21.85 1.09
C GLN A 319 -13.28 20.47 1.33
N PHE A 320 -12.64 19.63 2.14
CA PHE A 320 -13.26 18.38 2.57
C PHE A 320 -14.34 18.65 3.63
N ASP A 321 -15.53 18.07 3.45
CA ASP A 321 -16.59 18.10 4.47
C ASP A 321 -16.16 17.31 5.72
N VAL A 322 -16.88 17.48 6.82
CA VAL A 322 -16.72 16.69 8.03
C VAL A 322 -16.79 15.18 7.75
N PRO A 323 -15.91 14.36 8.37
CA PRO A 323 -15.84 12.94 8.10
C PRO A 323 -17.14 12.20 8.43
N ARG A 324 -17.42 11.17 7.65
CA ARG A 324 -18.58 10.29 7.78
C ARG A 324 -18.15 8.86 8.03
N VAL A 325 -18.84 8.17 8.94
CA VAL A 325 -18.65 6.74 9.16
C VAL A 325 -19.22 5.99 7.97
N LEU A 326 -18.39 5.21 7.29
CA LEU A 326 -18.82 4.38 6.17
C LEU A 326 -19.27 2.99 6.64
N CYS A 327 -18.42 2.31 7.41
CA CYS A 327 -18.72 1.01 8.00
C CYS A 327 -17.87 0.73 9.23
N GLU A 328 -18.24 -0.31 9.97
CA GLU A 328 -17.41 -0.91 10.99
C GLU A 328 -16.23 -1.66 10.35
N LEU A 329 -15.01 -1.37 10.81
CA LEU A 329 -13.79 -1.94 10.24
C LEU A 329 -13.43 -3.31 10.85
N ARG A 330 -13.46 -3.42 12.20
CA ARG A 330 -13.11 -4.64 12.97
C ARG A 330 -11.83 -5.35 12.48
N CYS A 331 -10.72 -4.61 12.45
CA CYS A 331 -9.38 -5.16 12.23
C CYS A 331 -8.64 -5.32 13.58
N SER A 332 -7.90 -6.42 13.75
CA SER A 332 -7.02 -6.62 14.91
C SER A 332 -5.66 -5.91 14.78
N PHE A 333 -5.21 -5.59 13.55
CA PHE A 333 -4.00 -4.83 13.23
C PHE A 333 -2.66 -5.40 13.76
N HIS A 334 -2.61 -6.65 14.22
CA HIS A 334 -1.40 -7.23 14.80
C HIS A 334 -0.32 -7.61 13.78
N SER A 335 -0.68 -7.73 12.49
CA SER A 335 0.23 -7.94 11.37
C SER A 335 -0.29 -7.22 10.13
N GLN A 336 0.59 -6.95 9.15
CA GLN A 336 0.21 -6.29 7.90
C GLN A 336 -0.91 -7.02 7.13
N LYS A 337 -1.03 -8.35 7.28
CA LYS A 337 -2.08 -9.17 6.65
C LYS A 337 -3.50 -8.83 7.12
N VAL A 338 -3.64 -8.19 8.27
CA VAL A 338 -4.92 -7.82 8.91
C VAL A 338 -5.08 -6.30 9.07
N HIS A 339 -4.28 -5.52 8.35
CA HIS A 339 -4.46 -4.07 8.22
C HIS A 339 -5.47 -3.79 7.11
N ALA A 340 -6.28 -2.74 7.27
CA ALA A 340 -7.40 -2.49 6.39
C ALA A 340 -6.97 -2.02 4.99
N HIS A 341 -5.92 -1.21 4.92
CA HIS A 341 -5.35 -0.66 3.68
C HIS A 341 -6.41 -0.13 2.69
N PRO A 342 -7.39 0.67 3.16
CA PRO A 342 -8.56 1.02 2.35
C PRO A 342 -8.16 1.75 1.07
N ARG A 343 -8.81 1.39 -0.04
CA ARG A 343 -8.56 2.00 -1.34
C ARG A 343 -9.77 2.10 -2.23
N PHE A 344 -9.87 3.22 -2.93
CA PHE A 344 -10.89 3.46 -3.94
C PHE A 344 -10.62 2.61 -5.19
N THR A 345 -11.71 2.20 -5.86
CA THR A 345 -11.63 1.70 -7.24
C THR A 345 -11.37 2.85 -8.20
N GLY A 346 -11.01 2.55 -9.45
CA GLY A 346 -10.71 3.57 -10.46
C GLY A 346 -11.86 4.51 -10.78
N SER A 347 -13.11 4.07 -10.60
CA SER A 347 -14.28 4.94 -10.71
C SER A 347 -14.48 5.85 -9.50
N GLY A 348 -13.87 5.55 -8.36
CA GLY A 348 -14.11 6.24 -7.10
C GLY A 348 -15.49 5.97 -6.51
N GLU A 349 -16.24 4.99 -7.03
CA GLU A 349 -17.60 4.65 -6.58
C GLU A 349 -17.63 3.50 -5.58
N GLN A 350 -16.55 2.74 -5.47
CA GLN A 350 -16.43 1.62 -4.54
C GLN A 350 -15.13 1.71 -3.79
N MET A 351 -15.06 1.00 -2.67
CA MET A 351 -13.83 0.89 -1.89
C MET A 351 -13.58 -0.56 -1.47
N VAL A 352 -12.35 -0.99 -1.69
CA VAL A 352 -11.82 -2.27 -1.19
C VAL A 352 -11.09 -2.05 0.13
N PHE A 353 -11.24 -3.00 1.06
CA PHE A 353 -10.50 -3.03 2.32
C PHE A 353 -10.37 -4.46 2.84
N THR A 354 -9.39 -4.70 3.71
CA THR A 354 -9.23 -5.98 4.41
C THR A 354 -9.80 -5.90 5.83
N SER A 355 -10.33 -7.00 6.35
CA SER A 355 -10.75 -7.11 7.75
C SER A 355 -10.73 -8.55 8.24
N ASP A 356 -10.36 -8.77 9.50
CA ASP A 356 -10.43 -10.08 10.16
C ASP A 356 -11.67 -10.24 11.05
N ARG A 357 -12.74 -9.48 10.77
CA ARG A 357 -14.01 -9.52 11.50
C ARG A 357 -14.65 -10.93 11.62
N THR A 358 -14.32 -11.85 10.72
CA THR A 358 -14.79 -13.25 10.70
C THR A 358 -13.76 -14.25 11.26
N GLY A 359 -12.67 -13.77 11.86
CA GLY A 359 -11.60 -14.58 12.47
C GLY A 359 -10.34 -14.71 11.60
N TYR A 360 -10.48 -14.72 10.28
CA TYR A 360 -9.38 -14.59 9.34
C TYR A 360 -9.54 -13.32 8.52
N ALA A 361 -8.43 -12.63 8.20
CA ALA A 361 -8.42 -11.58 7.18
C ALA A 361 -9.14 -12.05 5.90
N ASN A 362 -10.11 -11.25 5.48
CA ASN A 362 -10.82 -11.38 4.23
C ASN A 362 -10.90 -10.01 3.56
N ILE A 363 -11.16 -10.03 2.25
CA ILE A 363 -11.28 -8.82 1.45
C ILE A 363 -12.75 -8.45 1.36
N TYR A 364 -13.05 -7.16 1.49
CA TYR A 364 -14.38 -6.59 1.47
C TYR A 364 -14.44 -5.46 0.44
N LEU A 365 -15.61 -5.31 -0.18
CA LEU A 365 -15.95 -4.26 -1.11
C LEU A 365 -17.23 -3.58 -0.63
N ILE A 366 -17.24 -2.26 -0.63
CA ILE A 366 -18.42 -1.46 -0.30
C ILE A 366 -18.68 -0.41 -1.39
N ASP A 367 -19.94 -0.28 -1.78
CA ASP A 367 -20.38 0.79 -2.67
C ASP A 367 -20.47 2.10 -1.90
N LEU A 368 -19.87 3.16 -2.44
CA LEU A 368 -19.88 4.47 -1.81
C LEU A 368 -21.18 5.19 -2.15
N PRO A 369 -21.94 5.66 -1.15
CA PRO A 369 -23.17 6.38 -1.43
C PRO A 369 -22.88 7.70 -2.14
N GLN A 370 -23.70 8.05 -3.13
CA GLN A 370 -23.63 9.34 -3.82
C GLN A 370 -23.84 10.50 -2.85
N ASP A 371 -24.79 10.35 -1.92
CA ASP A 371 -25.04 11.30 -0.85
C ASP A 371 -24.54 10.77 0.50
N THR A 372 -23.38 11.26 0.91
CA THR A 372 -22.76 10.92 2.20
C THR A 372 -23.34 11.70 3.38
N SER A 373 -24.24 12.68 3.16
CA SER A 373 -24.84 13.46 4.25
C SER A 373 -25.75 12.62 5.15
N THR A 374 -26.25 11.50 4.63
CA THR A 374 -27.07 10.52 5.34
C THR A 374 -26.26 9.62 6.29
N LEU A 375 -24.93 9.57 6.13
CA LEU A 375 -24.07 8.77 6.98
C LEU A 375 -23.84 9.45 8.34
N PRO A 376 -23.62 8.68 9.42
CA PRO A 376 -23.26 9.24 10.72
C PRO A 376 -21.96 10.04 10.63
N ARG A 377 -21.87 11.14 11.39
CA ARG A 377 -20.60 11.86 11.56
C ARG A 377 -19.66 11.03 12.43
N VAL A 378 -18.36 11.14 12.18
CA VAL A 378 -17.37 10.58 13.10
C VAL A 378 -17.34 11.42 14.36
N GLU A 379 -17.54 10.79 15.51
CA GLU A 379 -17.39 11.46 16.80
C GLU A 379 -15.91 11.74 17.06
N SER A 380 -15.59 12.98 17.43
CA SER A 380 -14.23 13.33 17.82
C SER A 380 -13.85 12.59 19.09
N SER A 381 -12.85 11.72 19.05
CA SER A 381 -12.29 11.12 20.24
C SER A 381 -11.26 12.07 20.83
N LYS A 382 -11.67 12.93 21.78
CA LYS A 382 -10.69 13.57 22.68
C LYS A 382 -10.30 12.63 23.81
#